data_AF-A0A2D4NMF8-F1
#
_entry.id   AF-A0A2D4NMF8-F1
#
_cell.length_a   1.000
_cell.length_b   1.000
_cell.length_c   1.000
_cell.angle_alpha   90.00
_cell.angle_beta   90.00
_cell.angle_gamma   90.00
#
_symmetry.space_group_name_H-M   'P 1'
#
loop_
_entity.id
_entity.type
_entity.pdbx_description
1 polymer ?
#
loop_
_entity_poly.entity_id
_entity_poly.type
_entity_poly.pdbx_seq_one_letter_code
_entity_poly.pdbx_strand_id
1 'polypeptide(L)'
;MWNERLGYILTCPSNLGTGLRAGVHIKLPLLSKDHRLSKILENLRLQKRGTGGVDTAATGNIFDISNLDRLGKSEVELVQLVIDGVNYLIDCERRLERGQDIRIPAPVSQSRG
;
A
#
# COMPACT_ATOMS: atom_id res chain seq x y z
N MET A 1 22.29 -12.16 6.46
CA MET A 1 22.42 -11.74 7.87
C MET A 1 21.03 -11.66 8.48
N TRP A 2 20.79 -12.21 9.67
CA TRP A 2 19.47 -12.22 10.31
C TRP A 2 19.61 -12.25 11.84
N ASN A 3 18.68 -11.61 12.56
CA ASN A 3 18.49 -11.84 14.01
C ASN A 3 17.01 -11.66 14.43
N GLU A 4 16.66 -12.12 15.62
CA GLU A 4 15.28 -12.13 16.12
C GLU A 4 14.64 -10.75 16.22
N ARG A 5 15.43 -9.73 16.60
CA ARG A 5 14.91 -8.36 16.79
C ARG A 5 14.70 -7.60 15.49
N LEU A 6 15.57 -7.80 14.50
CA LEU A 6 15.62 -7.01 13.27
C LEU A 6 15.18 -7.79 12.02
N GLY A 7 14.94 -9.09 12.13
CA GLY A 7 14.74 -9.95 10.97
C GLY A 7 15.96 -9.96 10.05
N TYR A 8 15.72 -9.96 8.74
CA TYR A 8 16.79 -9.86 7.74
C TYR A 8 17.45 -8.48 7.79
N ILE A 9 18.77 -8.49 7.88
CA ILE A 9 19.58 -7.27 7.90
C ILE A 9 19.97 -6.90 6.47
N LEU A 10 19.61 -5.69 6.08
CA LEU A 10 19.92 -5.07 4.79
C LEU A 10 20.64 -3.74 5.01
N THR A 11 21.27 -3.20 3.97
CA THR A 11 22.09 -1.98 4.04
C THR A 11 21.30 -0.77 4.51
N CYS A 12 20.06 -0.61 4.06
CA CYS A 12 19.21 0.51 4.44
C CYS A 12 18.31 0.11 5.61
N PRO A 13 18.30 0.85 6.74
CA PRO A 13 17.45 0.54 7.89
C PRO A 13 15.96 0.44 7.57
N SER A 14 15.47 1.13 6.53
CA SER A 14 14.06 1.07 6.11
C SER A 14 13.62 -0.29 5.55
N ASN A 15 14.57 -1.16 5.21
CA ASN A 15 14.31 -2.49 4.66
C ASN A 15 14.53 -3.62 5.68
N LEU A 16 14.79 -3.32 6.96
CA LEU A 16 14.87 -4.36 7.99
C LEU A 16 13.57 -5.17 8.10
N GLY A 17 13.65 -6.34 8.74
CA GLY A 17 12.54 -7.26 8.93
C GLY A 17 12.43 -8.24 7.77
N THR A 18 11.38 -8.08 6.97
CA THR A 18 11.13 -8.90 5.78
C THR A 18 11.89 -8.40 4.56
N GLY A 19 12.25 -7.11 4.52
CA GLY A 19 12.70 -6.43 3.31
C GLY A 19 11.67 -6.43 2.17
N LEU A 20 10.44 -6.90 2.42
CA LEU A 20 9.48 -7.24 1.38
C LEU A 20 8.69 -6.04 0.91
N ARG A 21 8.70 -5.79 -0.40
CA ARG A 21 7.81 -4.87 -1.11
C ARG A 21 6.92 -5.66 -2.07
N ALA A 22 5.71 -5.99 -1.63
CA ALA A 22 4.66 -6.48 -2.49
C ALA A 22 3.85 -5.29 -3.01
N GLY A 23 3.53 -5.29 -4.30
CA GLY A 23 2.78 -4.21 -4.91
C GLY A 23 2.26 -4.55 -6.30
N VAL A 24 1.45 -3.64 -6.83
CA VAL A 24 0.82 -3.74 -8.15
C VAL A 24 0.92 -2.40 -8.88
N HIS A 25 0.93 -2.47 -10.20
CA HIS A 25 0.57 -1.33 -11.03
C HIS A 25 -0.95 -1.34 -11.23
N ILE A 26 -1.63 -0.31 -10.73
CA ILE A 26 -3.09 -0.19 -10.80
C ILE A 26 -3.51 1.16 -11.40
N LYS A 27 -4.50 1.12 -12.28
CA LYS A 27 -5.07 2.32 -12.91
C LYS A 27 -6.25 2.83 -12.07
N LEU A 28 -6.17 4.05 -11.57
CA LEU A 28 -7.18 4.66 -10.68
C LEU A 28 -7.57 6.08 -11.15
N PRO A 29 -8.20 6.25 -12.33
CA PRO A 29 -8.43 7.55 -12.94
C PRO A 29 -9.41 8.46 -12.17
N LEU A 30 -10.34 7.88 -11.39
CA LEU A 30 -11.30 8.63 -10.58
C LEU A 30 -10.82 8.76 -9.14
N LEU A 31 -10.46 7.64 -8.51
CA LEU A 31 -10.03 7.62 -7.10
C LEU A 31 -8.76 8.44 -6.88
N SER A 32 -7.87 8.55 -7.88
CA SER A 32 -6.67 9.40 -7.77
C SER A 32 -6.93 10.90 -7.67
N LYS A 33 -8.14 11.34 -8.04
CA LYS A 33 -8.59 12.74 -7.94
C LYS A 33 -9.39 12.99 -6.66
N ASP A 34 -9.78 11.95 -5.93
CA ASP A 34 -10.53 12.08 -4.69
C ASP A 34 -9.58 12.44 -3.54
N HIS A 35 -9.91 13.50 -2.80
CA HIS A 35 -9.13 14.00 -1.66
C HIS A 35 -8.98 12.95 -0.54
N ARG A 36 -9.88 11.96 -0.46
CA ARG A 36 -9.87 10.89 0.55
C ARG A 36 -8.82 9.82 0.27
N LEU A 37 -8.26 9.72 -0.94
CA LEU A 37 -7.31 8.66 -1.30
C LEU A 37 -6.11 8.62 -0.35
N SER A 38 -5.56 9.78 0.03
CA SER A 38 -4.42 9.84 0.94
C SER A 38 -4.74 9.16 2.29
N LYS A 39 -5.92 9.44 2.86
CA LYS A 39 -6.35 8.84 4.12
C LYS A 39 -6.71 7.36 3.98
N ILE A 40 -7.28 6.96 2.84
CA ILE A 40 -7.54 5.54 2.52
C ILE A 40 -6.23 4.76 2.52
N LEU A 41 -5.20 5.24 1.80
CA LEU A 41 -3.90 4.57 1.75
C LEU A 41 -3.24 4.49 3.13
N GLU A 42 -3.29 5.59 3.90
CA GLU A 42 -2.76 5.64 5.27
C GLU A 42 -3.41 4.57 6.16
N ASN A 43 -4.74 4.51 6.18
CA ASN A 43 -5.50 3.58 7.00
C ASN A 43 -5.27 2.12 6.57
N LEU A 44 -5.09 1.86 5.27
CA LEU A 44 -4.78 0.53 4.73
C LEU A 44 -3.30 0.15 4.84
N ARG A 45 -2.42 1.02 5.36
CA ARG A 45 -0.95 0.82 5.40
C ARG A 45 -0.34 0.56 4.02
N LEU A 46 -0.85 1.26 3.00
CA LEU A 46 -0.33 1.24 1.65
C LEU A 46 0.41 2.55 1.33
N GLN A 47 1.35 2.49 0.39
CA GLN A 47 2.03 3.65 -0.16
C GLN A 47 1.87 3.70 -1.68
N LYS A 48 1.80 4.92 -2.21
CA LYS A 48 1.71 5.21 -3.65
C LYS A 48 3.02 5.79 -4.17
N ARG A 49 3.51 5.28 -5.30
CA ARG A 49 4.62 5.84 -6.09
C ARG A 49 4.17 6.06 -7.54
N GLY A 50 4.96 6.81 -8.31
CA GLY A 50 4.73 6.92 -9.75
C GLY A 50 4.99 5.63 -10.50
N THR A 51 4.66 5.62 -11.79
CA THR A 51 4.64 4.39 -12.60
C THR A 51 6.03 3.80 -12.82
N GLY A 52 7.08 4.60 -12.76
CA GLY A 52 8.48 4.16 -12.84
C GLY A 52 9.17 4.05 -11.48
N GLY A 53 8.43 4.06 -10.37
CA GLY A 53 8.96 3.92 -9.02
C GLY A 53 9.04 5.24 -8.23
N VAL A 54 9.91 5.24 -7.22
CA VAL A 54 9.88 6.19 -6.08
C VAL A 54 10.01 7.67 -6.46
N ASP A 55 10.71 7.97 -7.55
CA ASP A 55 10.99 9.34 -7.97
C ASP A 55 10.30 9.71 -9.30
N THR A 56 9.25 8.99 -9.68
CA THR A 56 8.56 9.21 -10.95
C THR A 56 7.15 9.75 -10.74
N ALA A 57 6.63 10.47 -11.74
CA ALA A 57 5.22 10.83 -11.78
C ALA A 57 4.38 9.61 -12.19
N ALA A 58 3.09 9.65 -11.89
CA ALA A 58 2.14 8.69 -12.46
C ALA A 58 1.89 9.00 -13.93
N THR A 59 2.01 8.00 -14.79
CA THR A 59 1.68 8.09 -16.22
C THR A 59 0.31 7.42 -16.44
N GLY A 60 -0.61 8.10 -17.13
CA GLY A 60 -1.90 7.51 -17.51
C GLY A 60 -2.81 7.12 -16.34
N ASN A 61 -2.67 7.78 -15.18
CA ASN A 61 -3.35 7.44 -13.91
C ASN A 61 -3.00 6.03 -13.40
N ILE A 62 -1.83 5.50 -13.75
CA ILE A 62 -1.31 4.23 -13.25
C ILE A 62 -0.36 4.52 -12.09
N PHE A 63 -0.55 3.82 -10.99
CA PHE A 63 0.21 3.99 -9.76
C PHE A 63 0.84 2.67 -9.32
N ASP A 64 2.05 2.75 -8.77
CA ASP A 64 2.65 1.66 -8.01
C ASP A 64 2.13 1.74 -6.57
N ILE A 65 1.27 0.77 -6.21
CA ILE A 65 0.69 0.63 -4.87
C ILE A 65 1.34 -0.58 -4.19
N SER A 66 1.82 -0.40 -2.96
CA SER A 66 2.55 -1.43 -2.23
C SER A 66 2.38 -1.31 -0.72
N ASN A 67 2.73 -2.34 0.04
CA ASN A 67 2.78 -2.25 1.50
C ASN A 67 3.75 -1.16 1.97
N LEU A 68 3.35 -0.43 3.00
CA LEU A 68 4.15 0.58 3.69
C LEU A 68 5.13 -0.06 4.68
N ASP A 69 4.69 -1.10 5.39
CA ASP A 69 5.45 -1.78 6.45
C ASP A 69 6.45 -2.81 5.91
N ARG A 70 7.58 -2.95 6.61
CA ARG A 70 8.66 -3.94 6.32
C ARG A 70 9.09 -4.76 7.54
N LEU A 71 8.99 -4.17 8.74
CA LEU A 71 9.33 -4.77 10.02
C LEU A 71 8.07 -4.84 10.90
N GLY A 72 7.96 -5.88 11.74
CA GLY A 72 6.84 -6.07 12.67
C GLY A 72 5.65 -6.86 12.14
N LYS A 73 5.72 -7.36 10.89
CA LYS A 73 4.77 -8.29 10.27
C LYS A 73 5.54 -9.31 9.44
N SER A 74 5.02 -10.53 9.35
CA SER A 74 5.54 -11.56 8.44
C SER A 74 5.27 -11.22 6.98
N GLU A 75 5.99 -11.86 6.08
CA GLU A 75 5.81 -11.75 4.63
C GLU A 75 4.37 -12.07 4.21
N VAL A 76 3.78 -13.11 4.81
CA VAL A 76 2.40 -13.54 4.51
C VAL A 76 1.39 -12.47 4.93
N GLU A 77 1.52 -11.91 6.13
CA GLU A 77 0.66 -10.82 6.60
C GLU A 77 0.79 -9.57 5.71
N LEU A 78 2.01 -9.24 5.28
CA LEU A 78 2.25 -8.10 4.41
C LEU A 78 1.64 -8.29 3.02
N VAL A 79 1.76 -9.48 2.44
CA VAL A 79 1.14 -9.77 1.13
C VAL A 79 -0.39 -9.77 1.25
N GLN A 80 -0.95 -10.36 2.31
CA GLN A 80 -2.40 -10.34 2.54
C GLN A 80 -2.94 -8.92 2.70
N LEU A 81 -2.21 -8.06 3.44
CA LEU A 81 -2.54 -6.64 3.57
C LEU A 81 -2.59 -5.92 2.21
N VAL A 82 -1.65 -6.24 1.31
CA VAL A 82 -1.66 -5.68 -0.05
C VAL A 82 -2.86 -6.20 -0.85
N ILE A 83 -3.16 -7.51 -0.78
CA ILE A 83 -4.31 -8.09 -1.47
C ILE A 83 -5.61 -7.39 -1.04
N ASP A 84 -5.85 -7.30 0.26
CA ASP A 84 -7.07 -6.69 0.80
C ASP A 84 -7.17 -5.20 0.47
N GLY A 85 -6.06 -4.47 0.64
CA GLY A 85 -6.02 -3.05 0.34
C GLY A 85 -6.20 -2.75 -1.15
N VAL A 86 -5.58 -3.52 -2.04
CA VAL A 86 -5.74 -3.35 -3.50
C VAL A 86 -7.18 -3.67 -3.93
N ASN A 87 -7.78 -4.74 -3.41
CA ASN A 87 -9.18 -5.07 -3.68
C ASN A 87 -10.12 -3.94 -3.23
N TYR A 88 -9.84 -3.32 -2.08
CA TYR A 88 -10.60 -2.16 -1.61
C TYR A 88 -10.47 -0.94 -2.54
N LEU A 89 -9.27 -0.65 -3.04
CA LEU A 89 -9.06 0.43 -4.01
C LEU A 89 -9.81 0.18 -5.32
N ILE A 90 -9.82 -1.07 -5.80
CA ILE A 90 -10.59 -1.47 -6.99
C ILE A 90 -12.09 -1.27 -6.77
N ASP A 91 -12.61 -1.66 -5.61
CA ASP A 91 -14.02 -1.42 -5.26
C ASP A 91 -14.35 0.07 -5.24
N CYS A 92 -13.52 0.88 -4.60
CA CYS A 92 -13.69 2.34 -4.57
C CYS A 92 -13.72 2.95 -5.97
N GLU A 93 -12.79 2.58 -6.86
CA GLU A 93 -12.77 3.05 -8.24
C GLU A 93 -14.07 2.68 -8.98
N ARG A 94 -14.50 1.42 -8.89
CA ARG A 94 -15.74 0.93 -9.52
C ARG A 94 -16.99 1.62 -9.00
N ARG A 95 -17.02 2.00 -7.72
CA ARG A 95 -18.13 2.75 -7.12
C ARG A 95 -18.17 4.18 -7.67
N LEU A 96 -17.02 4.84 -7.78
CA LEU A 96 -16.92 6.16 -8.40
C LEU A 96 -17.31 6.14 -9.88
N GLU A 97 -16.95 5.08 -10.64
CA GLU A 97 -17.38 4.90 -12.04
C GLU A 97 -18.91 4.88 -12.19
N ARG A 98 -19.62 4.40 -11.17
CA ARG A 98 -21.09 4.34 -11.11
C ARG A 98 -21.73 5.55 -10.44
N GLY A 99 -20.95 6.59 -10.10
CA GLY A 99 -21.43 7.77 -9.39
C GLY A 99 -21.83 7.51 -7.93
N GLN A 100 -21.29 6.45 -7.31
CA GLN A 100 -21.58 6.09 -5.91
C GLN A 100 -20.51 6.65 -4.97
N ASP A 101 -20.92 7.01 -3.76
CA ASP A 101 -20.00 7.54 -2.75
C ASP A 101 -19.11 6.45 -2.12
N ILE A 102 -17.86 6.77 -1.79
CA ILE A 102 -16.90 5.86 -1.14
C ILE A 102 -16.70 6.19 0.34
N ARG A 103 -16.14 5.25 1.11
CA ARG A 103 -15.86 5.46 2.53
C ARG A 103 -14.36 5.42 2.77
N ILE A 104 -13.92 6.03 3.87
CA ILE A 104 -12.58 5.83 4.39
C ILE A 104 -12.64 4.58 5.28
N PRO A 105 -11.83 3.54 5.04
CA PRO A 105 -11.83 2.34 5.88
C PRO A 105 -11.28 2.68 7.27
N ALA A 106 -11.63 1.89 8.28
CA ALA A 106 -11.00 2.01 9.59
C ALA A 106 -9.48 1.73 9.48
N PRO A 107 -8.63 2.36 10.30
CA PRO A 107 -7.19 2.06 10.30
C PRO A 107 -6.93 0.58 10.60
N VAL A 108 -6.08 -0.06 9.81
CA VAL A 108 -5.58 -1.41 10.09
C VAL A 108 -4.81 -1.37 11.41
N SER A 109 -5.21 -2.22 12.35
CA SER A 109 -4.57 -2.32 13.65
C SER A 109 -3.08 -2.61 13.48
N GLN A 110 -2.24 -1.80 14.12
CA GLN A 110 -0.83 -2.12 14.29
C GLN A 110 -0.71 -2.91 15.58
N SER A 111 -0.44 -4.21 15.48
CA SER A 111 -0.02 -4.99 16.64
C SER A 111 1.24 -4.33 17.20
N ARG A 112 1.17 -3.88 18.45
CA ARG A 112 2.37 -3.54 19.21
C ARG A 112 3.03 -4.87 19.55
N GLY A 113 4.05 -5.24 18.79
CA GLY A 113 5.03 -6.25 19.24
C GLY A 113 5.78 -5.73 20.44
#